data_AF-A0A912MSN5-F1
#
_entry.id   AF-A0A912MSN5-F1
#
_cell.length_a   1.000
_cell.length_b   1.000
_cell.length_c   1.000
_cell.angle_alpha   90.00
_cell.angle_beta   90.00
_cell.angle_gamma   90.00
#
_symmetry.space_group_name_H-M   'P 1'
#
loop_
_entity.id
_entity.type
_entity.pdbx_description
1 polymer ?
#
loop_
_entity_poly.entity_id
_entity_poly.type
_entity_poly.pdbx_seq_one_letter_code
_entity_poly.pdbx_strand_id
1 'polypeptide(L)'
;MATSQKLEFTEQFCIEHGVTIVTSTYYRISLLIALVISLISGSLMIHFLYHRNAKPLLFHPNWRMLFFSLCLCCLSFDITNIVMKVHHLALSLLYTTPCQVFLSKGFYMATNILIIFSLVASLFMQISILVERWTAVISIQNYEFGYRRLGPFLIAAAVSFSLENSVQFRDKTRILPMESNNIAQ
;
A
#
# COMPACT_ATOMS: atom_id res chain seq x y z
N MET A 1 -18.35 13.42 39.31
CA MET A 1 -18.30 11.95 39.53
C MET A 1 -18.34 11.16 38.23
N ALA A 2 -19.21 11.47 37.26
CA ALA A 2 -19.29 10.74 35.97
C ALA A 2 -18.01 10.80 35.10
N THR A 3 -17.19 11.85 35.23
CA THR A 3 -15.92 11.99 34.48
C THR A 3 -14.81 11.05 34.95
N SER A 4 -14.85 10.58 36.21
CA SER A 4 -13.82 9.69 36.76
C SER A 4 -14.00 8.25 36.26
N GLN A 5 -15.23 7.73 36.25
CA GLN A 5 -15.52 6.38 35.77
C GLN A 5 -15.30 6.21 34.26
N LYS A 6 -15.57 7.25 33.46
CA LYS A 6 -15.32 7.21 32.01
C LYS A 6 -13.83 7.14 31.67
N LEU A 7 -12.98 7.71 32.53
CA LEU A 7 -11.53 7.68 32.35
C LEU A 7 -10.97 6.28 32.66
N GLU A 8 -11.36 5.68 33.78
CA GLU A 8 -10.91 4.34 34.19
C GLU A 8 -11.28 3.25 33.16
N PHE A 9 -12.51 3.30 32.61
CA PHE A 9 -12.94 2.34 31.59
C PHE A 9 -12.11 2.43 30.29
N THR A 10 -11.72 3.65 29.91
CA THR A 10 -10.92 3.86 28.69
C THR A 10 -9.50 3.32 28.85
N GLU A 11 -8.89 3.47 30.02
CA GLU A 11 -7.54 2.98 30.30
C GLU A 11 -7.46 1.45 30.33
N GLN A 12 -8.42 0.78 30.99
CA GLN A 12 -8.49 -0.68 31.03
C GLN A 12 -8.63 -1.27 29.61
N PHE A 13 -9.50 -0.70 28.79
CA PHE A 13 -9.67 -1.13 27.41
C PHE A 13 -8.38 -0.99 26.58
N CYS A 14 -7.68 0.15 26.72
CA CYS A 14 -6.42 0.38 26.01
C CYS A 14 -5.31 -0.60 26.43
N ILE A 15 -5.21 -0.92 27.72
CA ILE A 15 -4.22 -1.86 28.24
C ILE A 15 -4.49 -3.26 27.71
N GLU A 16 -5.72 -3.75 27.84
CA GLU A 16 -6.07 -5.12 27.50
C GLU A 16 -5.94 -5.40 25.99
N HIS A 17 -6.46 -4.50 25.15
CA HIS A 17 -6.53 -4.71 23.70
C HIS A 17 -5.32 -4.16 22.95
N GLY A 18 -4.72 -3.05 23.40
CA GLY A 18 -3.61 -2.42 22.71
C GLY A 18 -2.25 -2.99 23.13
N VAL A 19 -1.97 -2.94 24.43
CA VAL A 19 -0.63 -3.25 24.96
C VAL A 19 -0.32 -4.74 24.83
N THR A 20 -1.26 -5.62 25.16
CA THR A 20 -1.05 -7.09 25.07
C THR A 20 -0.67 -7.54 23.67
N ILE A 21 -1.29 -6.97 22.63
CA ILE A 21 -1.02 -7.32 21.24
C ILE A 21 0.35 -6.80 20.81
N VAL A 22 0.65 -5.52 21.11
CA VAL A 22 1.87 -4.85 20.64
C VAL A 22 3.13 -5.32 21.39
N THR A 23 2.97 -5.82 22.60
CA THR A 23 4.06 -6.41 23.40
C THR A 23 4.31 -7.89 23.10
N SER A 24 3.37 -8.57 22.42
CA SER A 24 3.55 -9.97 22.02
C SER A 24 4.79 -10.16 21.16
N THR A 25 5.68 -11.07 21.58
CA THR A 25 6.92 -11.42 20.88
C THR A 25 6.63 -11.87 19.44
N TYR A 26 5.54 -12.61 19.23
CA TYR A 26 5.12 -13.07 17.91
C TYR A 26 4.83 -11.91 16.96
N TYR A 27 4.12 -10.88 17.44
CA TYR A 27 3.81 -9.69 16.65
C TYR A 27 5.09 -8.95 16.25
N ARG A 28 6.04 -8.76 17.17
CA ARG A 28 7.32 -8.10 16.91
C ARG A 28 8.18 -8.85 15.89
N ILE A 29 8.29 -10.17 16.04
CA ILE A 29 9.04 -11.01 15.08
C ILE A 29 8.39 -10.96 13.69
N SER A 30 7.07 -11.09 13.61
CA SER A 30 6.34 -10.98 12.35
C SER A 30 6.57 -9.61 11.67
N LEU A 31 6.54 -8.53 12.45
CA LEU A 31 6.81 -7.17 11.97
C LEU A 31 8.23 -7.01 11.42
N LEU A 32 9.23 -7.57 12.12
CA LEU A 32 10.63 -7.55 11.70
C LEU A 32 10.84 -8.37 10.43
N ILE A 33 10.27 -9.57 10.33
CA ILE A 33 10.35 -10.40 9.12
C ILE A 33 9.74 -9.65 7.93
N ALA A 34 8.53 -9.07 8.11
CA ALA A 34 7.88 -8.31 7.06
C ALA A 34 8.69 -7.09 6.62
N LEU A 35 9.33 -6.39 7.57
CA LEU A 35 10.22 -5.26 7.29
C LEU A 35 11.44 -5.69 6.47
N VAL A 36 12.10 -6.80 6.84
CA VAL A 36 13.24 -7.34 6.11
C VAL A 36 12.85 -7.74 4.68
N ILE A 37 11.70 -8.39 4.50
CA ILE A 37 11.19 -8.76 3.17
C ILE A 37 10.98 -7.52 2.30
N SER A 38 10.32 -6.48 2.83
CA SER A 38 10.10 -5.24 2.07
C SER A 38 11.39 -4.48 1.77
N LEU A 39 12.40 -4.51 2.66
CA LEU A 39 13.71 -3.91 2.39
C LEU A 39 14.46 -4.65 1.28
N ILE A 40 14.43 -5.99 1.29
CA ILE A 40 15.05 -6.81 0.23
C ILE A 40 14.33 -6.57 -1.10
N SER A 41 12.98 -6.62 -1.11
CA SER A 41 12.16 -6.35 -2.30
C SER A 41 12.43 -4.96 -2.87
N GLY A 42 12.37 -3.92 -2.04
CA GLY A 42 12.63 -2.54 -2.44
C GLY A 42 14.05 -2.34 -2.97
N SER A 43 15.06 -2.93 -2.31
CA SER A 43 16.46 -2.88 -2.77
C SER A 43 16.64 -3.54 -4.14
N LEU A 44 16.06 -4.73 -4.34
CA LEU A 44 16.09 -5.44 -5.63
C LEU A 44 15.39 -4.63 -6.72
N MET A 45 14.24 -4.02 -6.43
CA MET A 45 13.51 -3.14 -7.35
C MET A 45 14.34 -1.92 -7.76
N ILE A 46 14.96 -1.23 -6.79
CA ILE A 46 15.79 -0.05 -7.04
C ILE A 46 17.02 -0.43 -7.87
N HIS A 47 17.73 -1.49 -7.46
CA HIS A 47 18.88 -2.00 -8.20
C HIS A 47 18.52 -2.34 -9.64
N PHE A 48 17.38 -3.01 -9.83
CA PHE A 48 16.89 -3.39 -11.13
C PHE A 48 16.50 -2.17 -11.98
N LEU A 49 15.82 -1.16 -11.42
CA LEU A 49 15.50 0.09 -12.12
C LEU A 49 16.76 0.85 -12.54
N TYR A 50 17.76 0.92 -11.66
CA TYR A 50 19.04 1.57 -11.93
C TYR A 50 19.80 0.87 -13.07
N HIS A 51 20.02 -0.44 -12.94
CA HIS A 51 20.75 -1.21 -13.94
C HIS A 51 20.02 -1.28 -15.28
N ARG A 52 18.68 -1.33 -15.26
CA ARG A 52 17.87 -1.40 -16.49
C ARG A 52 17.79 -0.07 -17.23
N ASN A 53 17.92 1.07 -16.55
CA ASN A 53 18.07 2.35 -17.23
C ASN A 53 19.39 2.47 -18.01
N ALA A 54 20.44 1.74 -17.58
CA ALA A 54 21.74 1.77 -18.23
C ALA A 54 21.82 0.94 -19.53
N LYS A 55 20.95 -0.07 -19.71
CA LYS A 55 20.94 -0.92 -20.91
C LYS A 55 19.59 -0.86 -21.61
N PRO A 56 19.47 -0.20 -22.78
CA PRO A 56 18.24 -0.24 -23.55
C PRO A 56 18.03 -1.68 -24.05
N LEU A 57 17.13 -2.41 -23.40
CA LEU A 57 16.67 -3.67 -23.94
C LEU A 57 15.94 -3.41 -25.26
N LEU A 58 16.07 -4.34 -26.21
CA LEU A 58 15.37 -4.37 -27.51
C LEU A 58 13.83 -4.47 -27.40
N PHE A 59 13.26 -4.21 -26.22
CA PHE A 59 11.82 -4.29 -26.01
C PHE A 59 11.10 -3.09 -26.61
N HIS A 60 9.87 -3.34 -27.08
CA HIS A 60 8.98 -2.28 -27.53
C HIS A 60 8.77 -1.21 -26.44
N PRO A 61 8.66 0.09 -26.83
CA PRO A 61 8.50 1.20 -25.90
C PRO A 61 7.30 1.04 -24.94
N ASN A 62 6.20 0.48 -25.43
CA ASN A 62 4.98 0.25 -24.66
C ASN A 62 5.24 -0.66 -23.44
N TRP A 63 5.87 -1.80 -23.67
CA TRP A 63 6.23 -2.75 -22.62
C TRP A 63 7.15 -2.11 -21.58
N ARG A 64 8.15 -1.35 -22.04
CA ARG A 64 9.07 -0.63 -21.14
C ARG A 64 8.31 0.32 -20.21
N MET A 65 7.34 1.05 -20.74
CA MET A 65 6.54 2.01 -19.98
C MET A 65 5.62 1.34 -18.96
N LEU A 66 4.87 0.31 -19.39
CA LEU A 66 3.97 -0.46 -18.52
C LEU A 66 4.71 -1.13 -17.37
N PHE A 67 5.82 -1.78 -17.70
CA PHE A 67 6.65 -2.46 -16.71
C PHE A 67 7.33 -1.47 -15.75
N PHE A 68 7.81 -0.33 -16.26
CA PHE A 68 8.32 0.74 -15.39
C PHE A 68 7.24 1.27 -14.43
N SER A 69 6.02 1.47 -14.92
CA SER A 69 4.90 1.89 -14.09
C SER A 69 4.55 0.85 -13.02
N LEU A 70 4.57 -0.44 -13.36
CA LEU A 70 4.40 -1.53 -12.40
C LEU A 70 5.49 -1.47 -11.31
N CYS A 71 6.76 -1.29 -11.70
CA CYS A 71 7.86 -1.15 -10.75
C CYS A 71 7.66 0.03 -9.80
N LEU A 72 7.18 1.18 -10.29
CA LEU A 72 6.89 2.34 -9.45
C LEU A 72 5.76 2.06 -8.44
N CYS A 73 4.70 1.36 -8.84
CA CYS A 73 3.62 0.97 -7.93
C CYS A 73 4.10 -0.01 -6.84
N CYS A 74 4.95 -0.98 -7.19
CA CYS A 74 5.51 -1.90 -6.20
C CYS A 74 6.47 -1.17 -5.25
N LEU A 75 7.28 -0.24 -5.76
CA LEU A 75 8.16 0.59 -4.95
C LEU A 75 7.36 1.49 -3.97
N SER A 76 6.27 2.12 -4.44
CA SER A 76 5.42 2.93 -3.57
C SER A 76 4.76 2.12 -2.46
N PHE A 77 4.35 0.88 -2.78
CA PHE A 77 3.86 -0.07 -1.80
C PHE A 77 4.93 -0.41 -0.76
N ASP A 78 6.13 -0.81 -1.19
CA ASP A 78 7.22 -1.20 -0.28
C ASP A 78 7.65 -0.05 0.62
N ILE A 79 7.79 1.17 0.09
CA ILE A 79 8.11 2.37 0.89
C ILE A 79 7.02 2.61 1.95
N THR A 80 5.75 2.60 1.55
CA THR A 80 4.65 2.84 2.49
C THR A 80 4.57 1.75 3.56
N ASN A 81 4.81 0.49 3.17
CA ASN A 81 4.84 -0.63 4.10
C ASN A 81 6.02 -0.51 5.08
N ILE A 82 7.23 -0.17 4.60
CA ILE A 82 8.39 0.08 5.48
C ILE A 82 8.08 1.18 6.49
N VAL A 83 7.53 2.31 6.05
CA VAL A 83 7.15 3.43 6.93
C VAL A 83 6.15 2.97 7.99
N MET A 84 5.12 2.21 7.61
CA MET A 84 4.15 1.64 8.55
C MET A 84 4.79 0.69 9.56
N LYS A 85 5.64 -0.24 9.10
CA LYS A 85 6.30 -1.23 9.96
C LYS A 85 7.29 -0.58 10.92
N VAL A 86 8.10 0.36 10.44
CA VAL A 86 9.03 1.14 11.28
C VAL A 86 8.25 1.93 12.33
N HIS A 87 7.13 2.55 11.95
CA HIS A 87 6.30 3.29 12.90
C HIS A 87 5.70 2.37 13.98
N HIS A 88 5.13 1.22 13.61
CA HIS A 88 4.62 0.25 14.56
C HIS A 88 5.71 -0.33 15.47
N LEU A 89 6.93 -0.53 14.95
CA LEU A 89 8.06 -1.01 15.74
C LEU A 89 8.54 0.05 16.73
N ALA A 90 8.72 1.29 16.26
CA ALA A 90 9.10 2.41 17.11
C ALA A 90 8.10 2.62 18.24
N LEU A 91 6.81 2.53 17.93
CA LEU A 91 5.73 2.65 18.91
C LEU A 91 5.73 1.47 19.91
N SER A 92 6.07 0.25 19.49
CA SER A 92 6.26 -0.89 20.39
C SER A 92 7.46 -0.74 21.34
N LEU A 93 8.44 0.11 21.01
CA LEU A 93 9.66 0.31 21.80
C LEU A 93 9.62 1.59 22.67
N LEU A 94 8.93 2.63 22.22
CA LEU A 94 8.98 3.98 22.81
C LEU A 94 7.71 4.40 23.55
N TYR A 95 6.70 3.52 23.67
CA TYR A 95 5.47 3.89 24.38
C TYR A 95 5.75 4.11 25.86
N THR A 96 5.37 5.28 26.37
CA THR A 96 5.47 5.63 27.80
C THR A 96 4.12 5.48 28.52
N THR A 97 3.02 5.61 27.78
CA THR A 97 1.64 5.46 28.28
C THR A 97 0.86 4.48 27.40
N PRO A 98 -0.05 3.68 27.98
CA PRO A 98 -0.76 2.62 27.25
C PRO A 98 -1.66 3.16 26.14
N CYS A 99 -2.22 4.36 26.28
CA CYS A 99 -3.14 4.96 25.30
C CYS A 99 -2.42 5.59 24.09
N GLN A 100 -1.10 5.82 24.16
CA GLN A 100 -0.31 6.34 23.03
C GLN A 100 -0.03 5.27 21.96
N VAL A 101 -0.37 4.01 22.23
CA VAL A 101 -0.17 2.89 21.31
C VAL A 101 -1.07 3.00 20.06
N PHE A 102 -2.15 3.79 20.13
CA PHE A 102 -3.06 3.96 19.01
C PHE A 102 -2.50 4.91 17.96
N LEU A 103 -2.35 4.37 16.75
CA LEU A 103 -1.93 5.12 15.58
C LEU A 103 -2.90 6.26 15.30
N SER A 104 -2.37 7.46 15.02
CA SER A 104 -3.24 8.58 14.67
C SER A 104 -4.11 8.22 13.47
N LYS A 105 -5.42 8.46 13.59
CA LYS A 105 -6.42 8.09 12.58
C LYS A 105 -6.06 8.63 11.19
N GLY A 106 -5.55 9.85 11.13
CA GLY A 106 -5.12 10.50 9.88
C GLY A 106 -3.96 9.78 9.21
N PHE A 107 -2.93 9.40 9.97
CA PHE A 107 -1.78 8.66 9.43
C PHE A 107 -2.20 7.28 8.94
N TYR A 108 -2.99 6.53 9.72
CA TYR A 108 -3.51 5.23 9.32
C TYR A 108 -4.33 5.31 8.03
N MET A 109 -5.24 6.29 7.93
CA MET A 109 -6.04 6.50 6.71
C MET A 109 -5.16 6.83 5.52
N ALA A 110 -4.18 7.72 5.68
CA ALA A 110 -3.29 8.14 4.59
C ALA A 110 -2.45 6.96 4.06
N THR A 111 -1.81 6.20 4.94
CA THR A 111 -0.96 5.07 4.54
C THR A 111 -1.78 3.91 3.98
N ASN A 112 -2.95 3.61 4.56
CA ASN A 112 -3.79 2.53 4.08
C ASN A 112 -4.37 2.83 2.69
N ILE A 113 -4.78 4.08 2.43
CA ILE A 113 -5.22 4.49 1.09
C ILE A 113 -4.08 4.32 0.07
N LEU A 114 -2.86 4.72 0.41
CA LEU A 114 -1.69 4.55 -0.48
C LEU A 114 -1.35 3.08 -0.73
N ILE A 115 -1.46 2.23 0.28
CA ILE A 115 -1.25 0.77 0.15
C ILE A 115 -2.29 0.16 -0.79
N ILE A 116 -3.58 0.44 -0.55
CA ILE A 116 -4.69 -0.08 -1.38
C ILE A 116 -4.56 0.40 -2.82
N PHE A 117 -4.29 1.70 -3.00
CA PHE A 117 -4.06 2.28 -4.32
C PHE A 117 -2.92 1.56 -5.05
N SER A 118 -1.77 1.37 -4.39
CA SER A 118 -0.61 0.73 -4.99
C SER A 118 -0.88 -0.73 -5.38
N LEU A 119 -1.58 -1.48 -4.52
CA LEU A 119 -1.98 -2.87 -4.80
C LEU A 119 -2.92 -2.95 -6.00
N VAL A 120 -4.01 -2.18 -6.01
CA VAL A 120 -4.99 -2.16 -7.10
C VAL A 120 -4.34 -1.71 -8.40
N ALA A 121 -3.51 -0.65 -8.36
CA ALA A 121 -2.76 -0.18 -9.52
C ALA A 121 -1.80 -1.25 -10.05
N SER A 122 -1.06 -1.95 -9.20
CA SER A 122 -0.16 -3.03 -9.63
C SER A 122 -0.91 -4.17 -10.33
N LEU A 123 -2.11 -4.53 -9.87
CA LEU A 123 -2.95 -5.54 -10.49
C LEU A 123 -3.39 -5.11 -11.89
N PHE A 124 -3.91 -3.89 -12.04
CA PHE A 124 -4.31 -3.36 -13.35
C PHE A 124 -3.12 -3.19 -14.31
N MET A 125 -1.94 -2.87 -13.80
CA MET A 125 -0.71 -2.84 -14.62
C MET A 125 -0.34 -4.23 -15.13
N GLN A 126 -0.45 -5.28 -14.32
CA GLN A 126 -0.23 -6.66 -14.76
C GLN A 126 -1.25 -7.09 -15.81
N ILE A 127 -2.53 -6.73 -15.65
CA ILE A 127 -3.57 -6.97 -16.66
C ILE A 127 -3.25 -6.21 -17.95
N SER A 128 -2.82 -4.95 -17.85
CA SER A 128 -2.44 -4.13 -19.01
C SER A 128 -1.25 -4.73 -19.78
N ILE A 129 -0.27 -5.27 -19.06
CA ILE A 129 0.86 -6.03 -19.61
C ILE A 129 0.36 -7.27 -20.38
N LEU A 130 -0.59 -8.02 -19.83
CA LEU A 130 -1.19 -9.18 -20.52
C LEU A 130 -1.95 -8.77 -21.79
N VAL A 131 -2.74 -7.71 -21.72
CA VAL A 131 -3.49 -7.17 -22.88
C VAL A 131 -2.53 -6.69 -23.97
N GLU A 132 -1.44 -6.01 -23.61
CA GLU A 132 -0.42 -5.57 -24.55
C GLU A 132 0.22 -6.77 -25.27
N ARG A 133 0.58 -7.82 -24.54
CA ARG A 133 1.15 -9.04 -25.11
C ARG A 133 0.18 -9.77 -26.01
N TRP A 134 -1.08 -9.86 -25.61
CA TRP A 134 -2.12 -10.48 -26.43
C TRP A 134 -2.34 -9.70 -27.73
N THR A 135 -2.38 -8.37 -27.65
CA THR A 135 -2.51 -7.50 -28.83
C THR A 135 -1.33 -7.67 -29.78
N ALA A 136 -0.10 -7.76 -29.25
CA ALA A 136 1.09 -7.99 -30.06
C ALA A 136 1.07 -9.35 -30.79
N VAL A 137 0.53 -10.41 -30.17
CA VAL A 137 0.41 -11.74 -30.77
C VAL A 137 -0.66 -11.76 -31.88
N ILE A 138 -1.80 -11.11 -31.68
CA ILE A 138 -2.88 -11.10 -32.68
C ILE A 138 -2.52 -10.19 -33.87
N SER A 139 -1.94 -9.01 -33.59
CA SER A 139 -1.79 -7.94 -34.58
C SER A 139 -0.35 -7.73 -35.03
N ILE A 140 0.42 -8.80 -35.25
CA ILE A 140 1.86 -8.74 -35.59
C ILE A 140 2.16 -7.70 -36.69
N GLN A 141 1.39 -7.69 -37.79
CA GLN A 141 1.66 -6.83 -38.94
C GLN A 141 1.37 -5.34 -38.67
N ASN A 142 0.38 -5.03 -37.83
CA ASN A 142 -0.07 -3.65 -37.59
C ASN A 142 0.43 -3.07 -36.26
N TYR A 143 1.04 -3.91 -35.41
CA TYR A 143 1.48 -3.54 -34.07
C TYR A 143 2.49 -2.39 -34.09
N GLU A 144 3.49 -2.46 -34.99
CA GLU A 144 4.59 -1.49 -35.05
C GLU A 144 4.14 -0.08 -35.43
N PHE A 145 3.17 0.04 -36.34
CA PHE A 145 2.71 1.33 -36.86
C PHE A 145 1.52 1.91 -36.10
N GLY A 146 0.58 1.07 -35.66
CA GLY A 146 -0.69 1.54 -35.08
C GLY A 146 -0.70 1.69 -33.56
N TYR A 147 0.04 0.84 -32.84
CA TYR A 147 -0.19 0.65 -31.40
C TYR A 147 0.81 1.37 -30.47
N ARG A 148 1.59 2.32 -30.99
CA ARG A 148 2.57 3.08 -30.20
C ARG A 148 1.97 3.90 -29.05
N ARG A 149 0.65 4.20 -29.10
CA ARG A 149 -0.09 4.92 -28.05
C ARG A 149 -0.84 4.00 -27.08
N LEU A 150 -0.80 2.68 -27.30
CA LEU A 150 -1.53 1.72 -26.46
C LEU A 150 -0.98 1.71 -25.02
N GLY A 151 0.35 1.78 -24.84
CA GLY A 151 0.98 1.79 -23.51
C GLY A 151 0.49 2.94 -22.61
N PRO A 152 0.64 4.21 -23.03
CA PRO A 152 0.12 5.35 -22.28
C PRO A 152 -1.39 5.29 -22.00
N PHE A 153 -2.18 4.80 -22.96
CA PHE A 153 -3.62 4.64 -22.80
C PHE A 153 -3.97 3.62 -21.70
N LEU A 154 -3.32 2.45 -21.71
CA LEU A 154 -3.51 1.42 -20.70
C LEU A 154 -3.07 1.89 -19.30
N ILE A 155 -1.97 2.63 -19.19
CA ILE A 155 -1.51 3.24 -17.94
C ILE A 155 -2.55 4.23 -17.41
N ALA A 156 -3.04 5.14 -18.25
CA ALA A 156 -4.06 6.11 -17.88
C ALA A 156 -5.35 5.42 -17.40
N ALA A 157 -5.80 4.37 -18.11
CA ALA A 157 -6.96 3.59 -17.70
C ALA A 157 -6.73 2.91 -16.34
N ALA A 158 -5.60 2.22 -16.15
CA ALA A 158 -5.25 1.54 -14.91
C ALA A 158 -5.21 2.49 -13.71
N VAL A 159 -4.58 3.67 -13.87
CA VAL A 159 -4.51 4.68 -12.81
C VAL A 159 -5.88 5.26 -12.48
N SER A 160 -6.70 5.55 -13.51
CA SER A 160 -8.04 6.12 -13.32
C SER A 160 -8.94 5.16 -12.54
N PHE A 161 -8.98 3.88 -12.93
CA PHE A 161 -9.72 2.85 -12.21
C PHE A 161 -9.20 2.65 -10.78
N SER A 162 -7.88 2.66 -10.59
CA SER A 162 -7.30 2.50 -9.25
C SER A 162 -7.65 3.66 -8.32
N LEU A 163 -7.68 4.88 -8.86
CA LEU A 163 -8.05 6.07 -8.11
C LEU A 163 -9.53 6.02 -7.71
N GLU A 164 -10.42 5.66 -8.63
CA GLU A 164 -11.86 5.53 -8.35
C GLU A 164 -12.13 4.51 -7.23
N ASN A 165 -11.52 3.34 -7.30
CA ASN A 165 -11.62 2.31 -6.26
C ASN A 165 -11.09 2.80 -4.90
N SER A 166 -9.99 3.54 -4.90
CA SER A 166 -9.38 4.07 -3.68
C SER A 166 -10.25 5.15 -3.01
N VAL A 167 -10.94 5.97 -3.82
CA VAL A 167 -11.90 6.97 -3.32
C VAL A 167 -13.13 6.27 -2.74
N GLN A 168 -13.67 5.26 -3.43
CA GLN A 168 -14.82 4.50 -2.93
C GLN A 168 -14.52 3.82 -1.59
N PHE A 169 -13.30 3.30 -1.40
CA PHE A 169 -12.86 2.75 -0.11
C PHE A 169 -12.79 3.81 0.99
N ARG A 170 -12.27 5.01 0.67
CA ARG A 170 -12.23 6.13 1.62
C ARG A 170 -13.63 6.52 2.08
N ASP A 171 -14.60 6.59 1.18
CA ASP A 171 -15.96 7.03 1.52
C ASP A 171 -16.69 5.99 2.37
N LYS A 172 -16.53 4.70 2.09
CA LYS A 172 -17.04 3.63 2.99
C LYS A 172 -16.44 3.72 4.39
N THR A 173 -15.14 4.01 4.50
CA THR A 173 -14.45 4.12 5.80
C THR A 173 -14.88 5.37 6.57
N ARG A 174 -15.29 6.45 5.88
CA ARG A 174 -15.82 7.67 6.52
C ARG A 174 -17.23 7.52 7.08
N ILE A 175 -18.01 6.55 6.61
CA ILE A 175 -19.37 6.28 7.09
C ILE A 175 -19.37 5.39 8.35
N LEU A 176 -18.26 4.68 8.62
CA LEU A 176 -18.13 3.79 9.78
C LEU A 176 -17.81 4.40 11.17
N PRO A 177 -17.53 5.71 11.37
CA PRO A 177 -17.35 6.23 12.72
C PRO A 177 -18.66 6.83 13.23
N MET A 178 -19.33 6.13 14.16
CA MET A 178 -19.98 6.68 15.37
C MET A 178 -20.83 5.64 16.12
N GLU A 179 -21.02 4.41 15.63
CA GLU A 179 -21.83 3.42 16.35
C GLU A 179 -21.11 2.78 17.56
N SER A 180 -19.80 3.01 17.74
CA SER A 180 -19.11 2.60 18.98
C SER A 180 -19.23 3.62 20.13
N ASN A 181 -19.84 4.80 19.89
CA ASN A 181 -20.14 5.76 20.95
C ASN A 181 -21.53 5.54 21.58
N ASN A 182 -22.39 4.72 20.96
CA ASN A 182 -23.73 4.39 21.48
C ASN A 182 -23.79 3.06 22.25
N ILE A 183 -22.68 2.33 22.36
CA ILE A 183 -22.59 1.10 23.18
C ILE A 183 -22.02 1.43 24.59
N ALA A 184 -21.65 2.70 24.83
CA ALA A 184 -21.14 3.20 26.11
C ALA A 184 -22.07 4.24 26.77
N GLN A 185 -23.38 4.16 26.49
CA GLN A 185 -24.45 4.80 27.26
C GLN A 185 -25.39 3.72 27.78
#